data_AF-A0A0D7WD26-F1
#
_entry.id   AF-A0A0D7WD26-F1
#
_cell.length_a   1.000
_cell.length_b   1.000
_cell.length_c   1.000
_cell.angle_alpha   90.00
_cell.angle_beta   90.00
_cell.angle_gamma   90.00
#
_symmetry.space_group_name_H-M   'P 1'
#
loop_
_entity.id
_entity.type
_entity.pdbx_description
1 polymer ?
#
loop_
_entity_poly.entity_id
_entity_poly.type
_entity_poly.pdbx_seq_one_letter_code
_entity_poly.pdbx_strand_id
1 'polypeptide(L)'
;MKSLIYFKIFSTITFCLGFILHLAYIVLGRKYFFNNLLTTKVDAVLSIPILLTAIFSYFSLRSIKNFQKWKQVVFILLSLYLTISIPLHVKSWFSDNVSQIKAFPKYYSYFILPIMGLLIAFVNSLEIKKRL
;
A
#
# COMPACT_ATOMS: atom_id res chain seq x y z
N MET A 1 4.67 -12.52 15.64
CA MET A 1 5.93 -12.82 14.92
C MET A 1 5.69 -13.21 13.48
N LYS A 2 5.04 -14.35 13.18
CA LYS A 2 4.68 -14.71 11.79
C LYS A 2 3.87 -13.61 11.09
N SER A 3 2.91 -13.01 11.79
CA SER A 3 2.12 -11.87 11.31
C SER A 3 2.97 -10.67 10.84
N LEU A 4 4.07 -10.36 11.56
CA LEU A 4 4.94 -9.25 11.19
C LEU A 4 5.77 -9.55 9.93
N ILE A 5 6.17 -10.81 9.75
CA ILE A 5 6.85 -11.25 8.50
C ILE A 5 5.89 -11.08 7.32
N TYR A 6 4.66 -11.59 7.44
CA TYR A 6 3.66 -11.45 6.38
C TYR A 6 3.32 -9.98 6.11
N PHE A 7 3.16 -9.17 7.17
CA PHE A 7 3.00 -7.73 7.04
C PHE A 7 4.14 -7.11 6.23
N LYS A 8 5.41 -7.44 6.53
CA LYS A 8 6.56 -6.93 5.77
C LYS A 8 6.48 -7.32 4.29
N ILE A 9 6.20 -8.58 3.99
CA ILE A 9 6.13 -9.11 2.62
C ILE A 9 5.01 -8.40 1.85
N PHE A 10 3.78 -8.43 2.36
CA PHE A 10 2.62 -7.86 1.65
C PHE A 10 2.68 -6.34 1.57
N SER A 11 3.20 -5.65 2.59
CA SER A 11 3.45 -4.20 2.52
C SER A 11 4.46 -3.88 1.43
N THR A 12 5.57 -4.62 1.36
CA THR A 12 6.61 -4.39 0.35
C THR A 12 6.04 -4.61 -1.05
N ILE A 13 5.30 -5.70 -1.27
CA ILE A 13 4.62 -5.97 -2.54
C ILE A 13 3.65 -4.82 -2.88
N THR A 14 2.80 -4.43 -1.94
CA THR A 14 1.81 -3.34 -2.10
C THR A 14 2.49 -2.05 -2.54
N PHE A 15 3.53 -1.62 -1.82
CA PHE A 15 4.22 -0.37 -2.14
C PHE A 15 5.02 -0.45 -3.42
N CYS A 16 5.67 -1.58 -3.73
CA CYS A 16 6.38 -1.74 -5.00
C CYS A 16 5.41 -1.68 -6.20
N LEU A 17 4.27 -2.37 -6.12
CA LEU A 17 3.26 -2.33 -7.19
C LEU A 17 2.66 -0.92 -7.33
N GLY A 18 2.33 -0.27 -6.21
CA GLY A 18 1.87 1.12 -6.20
C GLY A 18 2.91 2.06 -6.82
N PHE A 19 4.17 1.92 -6.43
CA PHE A 19 5.28 2.72 -6.95
C PHE A 19 5.42 2.58 -8.46
N ILE A 20 5.40 1.34 -8.97
CA ILE A 20 5.46 1.06 -10.42
C ILE A 20 4.31 1.74 -11.16
N LEU A 21 3.08 1.67 -10.62
CA LEU A 21 1.92 2.28 -11.25
C LEU A 21 1.94 3.80 -11.22
N HIS A 22 2.35 4.41 -10.10
CA HIS A 22 2.52 5.86 -10.03
C HIS A 22 3.65 6.35 -10.93
N LEU A 23 4.74 5.58 -11.07
CA LEU A 23 5.80 5.88 -12.01
C LEU A 23 5.31 5.77 -13.45
N ALA A 24 4.60 4.70 -13.81
CA ALA A 24 3.99 4.53 -15.12
C ALA A 24 3.00 5.66 -15.45
N TYR A 25 2.21 6.11 -14.47
CA TYR A 25 1.31 7.25 -14.62
C TYR A 25 2.06 8.54 -15.01
N ILE A 26 3.21 8.80 -14.37
CA ILE A 26 4.01 10.00 -14.64
C ILE A 26 4.70 9.88 -16.00
N VAL A 27 5.35 8.76 -16.28
CA VAL A 27 6.17 8.55 -17.48
C VAL A 27 5.33 8.45 -18.75
N LEU A 28 4.23 7.68 -18.71
CA LEU A 28 3.37 7.44 -19.88
C LEU A 28 2.24 8.47 -20.01
N GLY A 29 2.02 9.24 -18.95
CA GLY A 29 0.98 10.25 -18.88
C GLY A 29 -0.41 9.70 -18.55
N ARG A 30 -1.22 10.59 -17.96
CA ARG A 30 -2.57 10.28 -17.45
C ARG A 30 -3.48 9.59 -18.46
N LYS A 31 -3.51 10.05 -19.72
CA LYS A 31 -4.41 9.53 -20.76
C LYS A 31 -4.07 8.08 -21.10
N TYR A 32 -2.80 7.78 -21.33
CA TYR A 32 -2.37 6.42 -21.66
C TYR A 32 -2.60 5.47 -20.48
N PHE A 33 -2.25 5.92 -19.27
CA PHE A 33 -2.39 5.13 -18.05
C PHE A 33 -3.83 4.66 -17.80
N PHE A 34 -4.81 5.56 -17.84
CA PHE A 34 -6.21 5.22 -17.59
C PHE A 34 -6.90 4.49 -18.74
N ASN A 35 -6.34 4.51 -19.94
CA ASN A 35 -6.93 3.83 -21.10
C ASN A 35 -6.36 2.42 -21.30
N ASN A 36 -5.11 2.17 -20.90
CA ASN A 36 -4.40 0.94 -21.25
C ASN A 36 -3.84 0.16 -20.04
N LEU A 37 -3.50 0.83 -18.94
CA LEU A 37 -2.83 0.18 -17.81
C LEU A 37 -3.77 -0.04 -16.63
N LEU A 38 -4.40 1.03 -16.14
CA LEU A 38 -5.31 0.92 -15.00
C LEU A 38 -6.70 0.50 -15.46
N THR A 39 -6.89 -0.81 -15.48
CA THR A 39 -8.20 -1.45 -15.69
C THR A 39 -8.81 -1.86 -14.36
N THR A 40 -10.11 -2.12 -14.36
CA THR A 40 -10.85 -2.67 -13.21
C THR A 40 -10.20 -3.96 -12.68
N LYS A 41 -9.75 -4.85 -13.58
CA LYS A 41 -9.06 -6.09 -13.22
C LYS A 41 -7.71 -5.82 -12.54
N VAL A 42 -6.94 -4.88 -13.07
CA VAL A 42 -5.65 -4.49 -12.48
C VAL A 42 -5.87 -3.93 -11.08
N ASP A 43 -6.82 -3.01 -10.90
CA ASP A 43 -7.13 -2.45 -9.58
C ASP A 43 -7.64 -3.50 -8.58
N ALA A 44 -8.48 -4.43 -9.04
CA ALA A 44 -8.98 -5.52 -8.21
C ALA A 44 -7.85 -6.46 -7.73
N VAL A 45 -6.90 -6.80 -8.61
CA VAL A 45 -5.74 -7.62 -8.23
C VAL A 45 -4.85 -6.88 -7.23
N LEU A 46 -4.66 -5.56 -7.38
CA LEU A 46 -3.87 -4.75 -6.46
C LEU A 46 -4.49 -4.62 -5.08
N SER A 47 -5.82 -4.70 -4.97
CA SER A 47 -6.49 -4.64 -3.68
C SER A 47 -6.18 -5.85 -2.80
N ILE A 48 -5.78 -6.99 -3.38
CA ILE A 48 -5.45 -8.22 -2.64
C ILE A 48 -4.27 -8.02 -1.69
N PRO A 49 -3.06 -7.61 -2.15
CA PRO A 49 -1.95 -7.36 -1.25
C PRO A 49 -2.22 -6.20 -0.26
N ILE A 50 -3.02 -5.19 -0.65
CA ILE A 50 -3.44 -4.11 0.27
C ILE A 50 -4.27 -4.68 1.43
N LEU A 51 -5.27 -5.50 1.11
CA LEU A 51 -6.13 -6.15 2.10
C LEU A 51 -5.33 -7.06 3.04
N LEU A 52 -4.47 -7.90 2.48
CA LEU A 52 -3.59 -8.76 3.28
C LEU A 52 -2.68 -7.94 4.19
N THR A 53 -2.14 -6.82 3.70
CA THR A 53 -1.32 -5.93 4.50
C THR A 53 -2.10 -5.38 5.70
N ALA A 54 -3.33 -4.91 5.50
CA ALA A 54 -4.18 -4.41 6.58
C ALA A 54 -4.54 -5.49 7.60
N ILE A 55 -4.84 -6.72 7.14
CA ILE A 55 -5.12 -7.85 8.02
C ILE A 55 -3.90 -8.18 8.88
N PHE A 56 -2.73 -8.33 8.26
CA PHE A 56 -1.51 -8.68 8.99
C PHE A 56 -0.98 -7.53 9.86
N SER A 57 -1.30 -6.27 9.53
CA SER A 57 -0.94 -5.14 10.39
C SER A 57 -1.69 -5.18 11.72
N TYR A 58 -2.99 -5.49 11.69
CA TYR A 58 -3.81 -5.68 12.90
C TYR A 58 -3.26 -6.80 13.80
N PHE A 59 -2.94 -7.96 13.21
CA PHE A 59 -2.32 -9.06 13.95
C PHE A 59 -0.88 -8.79 14.43
N SER A 60 -0.26 -7.72 13.94
CA SER A 60 1.10 -7.33 14.32
C SER A 60 1.15 -6.24 15.39
N LEU A 61 0.01 -5.64 15.77
CA LEU A 61 -0.07 -4.57 16.80
C LEU A 61 0.54 -4.98 18.15
N ARG A 62 0.41 -6.26 18.54
CA ARG A 62 1.07 -6.76 19.77
C ARG A 62 2.59 -6.89 19.61
N SER A 63 3.08 -7.15 18.39
CA SER A 63 4.51 -7.36 18.11
C SER A 63 5.29 -6.05 18.09
N ILE A 64 4.65 -4.93 17.77
CA ILE A 64 5.32 -3.62 17.69
C ILE A 64 5.55 -2.95 19.05
N LYS A 65 4.98 -3.46 20.15
CA LYS A 65 5.12 -2.86 21.50
C LYS A 65 6.58 -2.68 21.93
N ASN A 66 7.47 -3.52 21.42
CA ASN A 66 8.90 -3.53 21.72
C ASN A 66 9.72 -2.62 20.78
N PHE A 67 9.10 -1.95 19.82
CA PHE A 67 9.78 -1.02 18.91
C PHE A 67 9.95 0.36 19.55
N GLN A 68 10.87 1.16 18.99
CA GLN A 68 10.97 2.58 19.32
C GLN A 68 9.62 3.28 19.07
N LYS A 69 9.26 4.25 19.92
CA LYS A 69 7.94 4.92 19.88
C LYS A 69 7.59 5.48 18.51
N TRP A 70 8.55 6.12 17.83
CA TRP A 70 8.32 6.65 16.48
C TRP A 70 8.01 5.55 15.45
N LYS A 71 8.66 4.38 15.53
CA LYS A 71 8.34 3.23 14.65
C LYS A 71 6.94 2.69 14.91
N GLN A 72 6.48 2.71 16.17
CA GLN A 72 5.11 2.33 16.50
C GLN A 72 4.10 3.29 15.87
N VAL A 73 4.35 4.60 15.95
CA VAL A 73 3.49 5.63 15.34
C VAL A 73 3.44 5.46 13.83
N VAL A 74 4.59 5.36 13.16
CA VAL A 74 4.64 5.16 11.69
C VAL A 74 3.91 3.88 11.29
N PHE A 75 4.09 2.78 12.05
CA PHE A 75 3.37 1.53 11.80
C PHE A 75 1.86 1.70 11.91
N ILE A 76 1.37 2.39 12.94
CA ILE A 76 -0.07 2.61 13.15
C ILE A 76 -0.64 3.50 12.04
N LEU A 77 0.03 4.60 11.70
CA LEU A 77 -0.38 5.49 10.61
C LEU A 77 -0.43 4.75 9.27
N LEU A 78 0.58 3.92 9.00
CA LEU A 78 0.65 3.07 7.82
C LEU A 78 -0.51 2.07 7.77
N SER A 79 -0.82 1.45 8.90
CA SER A 79 -1.92 0.49 9.03
C SER A 79 -3.25 1.16 8.73
N LEU A 80 -3.51 2.33 9.33
CA LEU A 80 -4.72 3.12 9.11
C LEU A 80 -4.83 3.57 7.65
N TYR A 81 -3.75 4.09 7.06
CA TYR A 81 -3.71 4.50 5.66
C TYR A 81 -4.12 3.36 4.72
N LEU A 82 -3.55 2.17 4.91
CA LEU A 82 -3.87 1.01 4.08
C LEU A 82 -5.31 0.52 4.31
N THR A 83 -5.79 0.49 5.55
CA THR A 83 -7.18 0.14 5.85
C THR A 83 -8.17 1.09 5.17
N ILE A 84 -7.91 2.40 5.23
CA ILE A 84 -8.75 3.43 4.59
C ILE A 84 -8.67 3.32 3.06
N SER A 85 -7.56 2.85 2.49
CA SER A 85 -7.45 2.65 1.04
C SER A 85 -8.24 1.45 0.52
N ILE A 86 -8.59 0.46 1.36
CA ILE A 86 -9.28 -0.76 0.90
C ILE A 86 -10.59 -0.44 0.17
N PRO A 87 -11.52 0.37 0.73
CA PRO A 87 -12.75 0.73 0.02
C PRO A 87 -12.52 1.34 -1.37
N LEU A 88 -11.42 2.08 -1.57
CA LEU A 88 -11.11 2.71 -2.86
C LEU A 88 -10.78 1.67 -3.95
N HIS A 89 -10.06 0.61 -3.58
CA HIS A 89 -9.63 -0.44 -4.50
C HIS A 89 -10.64 -1.59 -4.61
N VAL A 90 -11.34 -1.91 -3.51
CA VAL A 90 -12.38 -2.96 -3.51
C VAL A 90 -13.61 -2.52 -4.28
N LYS A 91 -13.89 -1.21 -4.40
CA LYS A 91 -15.01 -0.73 -5.23
C LYS A 91 -14.92 -1.27 -6.67
N SER A 92 -13.72 -1.38 -7.22
CA SER A 92 -13.48 -1.95 -8.57
C SER A 92 -13.86 -3.43 -8.69
N TRP A 93 -14.07 -4.17 -7.61
CA TRP A 93 -14.58 -5.55 -7.69
C TRP A 93 -16.07 -5.60 -8.03
N PHE A 94 -16.78 -4.53 -7.68
CA PHE A 94 -18.24 -4.44 -7.82
C PHE A 94 -18.65 -3.43 -8.91
N SER A 95 -17.72 -2.57 -9.35
CA SER A 95 -17.96 -1.59 -10.39
C SER A 95 -17.04 -1.81 -11.58
N ASP A 96 -17.60 -1.83 -12.79
CA ASP A 96 -16.84 -1.89 -14.05
C ASP A 96 -16.14 -0.57 -14.43
N ASN A 97 -15.77 0.25 -13.44
CA ASN A 97 -15.03 1.49 -13.67
C ASN A 97 -14.06 1.80 -12.52
N VAL A 98 -13.02 2.59 -12.86
CA VAL A 98 -11.99 3.10 -11.93
C VAL A 98 -12.16 4.61 -11.69
N SER A 99 -13.41 5.10 -11.71
CA SER A 99 -13.72 6.54 -11.62
C SER A 99 -13.24 7.17 -10.30
N GLN A 100 -13.28 6.42 -9.21
CA GLN A 100 -12.77 6.83 -7.90
C GLN A 100 -11.27 7.13 -7.93
N ILE A 101 -10.50 6.42 -8.76
CA ILE A 101 -9.05 6.67 -8.92
C ILE A 101 -8.82 7.90 -9.81
N LYS A 102 -9.70 8.13 -10.79
CA LYS A 102 -9.65 9.34 -11.64
C LYS A 102 -9.92 10.64 -10.87
N ALA A 103 -10.59 10.56 -9.71
CA ALA A 103 -10.88 11.70 -8.85
C ALA A 103 -9.64 12.27 -8.15
N PHE A 104 -8.53 11.52 -8.07
CA PHE A 104 -7.29 12.02 -7.48
C PHE A 104 -6.68 13.15 -8.34
N PRO A 105 -6.09 14.19 -7.70
CA PRO A 105 -5.40 15.25 -8.42
C PRO A 105 -4.30 14.73 -9.34
N LYS A 106 -4.11 15.37 -10.50
CA LYS A 106 -3.07 14.98 -11.48
C LYS A 106 -1.67 14.90 -10.87
N TYR A 107 -1.39 15.74 -9.88
CA TYR A 107 -0.08 15.82 -9.22
C TYR A 107 0.10 14.83 -8.06
N TYR A 108 -0.94 14.07 -7.68
CA TYR A 108 -0.90 13.16 -6.55
C TYR A 108 0.25 12.14 -6.65
N SER A 109 0.49 11.59 -7.85
CA SER A 109 1.57 10.62 -8.09
C SER A 109 2.97 11.16 -7.78
N TYR A 110 3.22 12.47 -7.98
CA TYR A 110 4.52 13.09 -7.69
C TYR A 110 4.77 13.17 -6.17
N PHE A 111 3.70 13.36 -5.38
CA PHE A 111 3.78 13.43 -3.93
C PHE A 111 3.87 12.05 -3.28
N ILE A 112 3.10 11.07 -3.77
CA ILE A 112 3.01 9.76 -3.14
C ILE A 112 4.24 8.88 -3.42
N LEU A 113 4.93 9.05 -4.56
CA LEU A 113 6.14 8.28 -4.90
C LEU A 113 7.24 8.34 -3.84
N PRO A 114 7.72 9.52 -3.40
CA PRO A 114 8.74 9.59 -2.35
C PRO A 114 8.23 8.99 -1.03
N ILE A 115 6.95 9.18 -0.70
CA ILE A 115 6.34 8.58 0.50
C ILE A 115 6.37 7.05 0.40
N MET A 116 6.00 6.47 -0.74
CA MET A 116 6.07 5.03 -0.95
C MET A 116 7.50 4.50 -0.82
N GLY A 117 8.50 5.22 -1.35
CA GLY A 117 9.92 4.88 -1.16
C GLY A 117 10.33 4.84 0.32
N LEU A 118 9.93 5.87 1.09
CA LEU A 118 10.17 5.94 2.53
C LEU A 118 9.45 4.82 3.29
N LEU A 119 8.22 4.48 2.90
CA LEU A 119 7.45 3.40 3.50
C LEU A 119 8.06 2.03 3.22
N ILE A 120 8.58 1.80 2.00
CA ILE A 120 9.34 0.58 1.67
C ILE A 120 10.57 0.47 2.57
N ALA A 121 11.36 1.55 2.69
CA ALA A 121 12.53 1.57 3.56
C ALA A 121 12.15 1.31 5.03
N PHE A 122 11.10 1.97 5.52
CA PHE A 122 10.59 1.80 6.87
C PHE A 122 10.17 0.35 7.15
N VAL A 123 9.32 -0.24 6.30
CA VAL A 123 8.85 -1.62 6.43
C VAL A 123 10.03 -2.58 6.48
N ASN A 124 11.02 -2.39 5.61
CA ASN A 124 12.21 -3.24 5.58
C ASN A 124 13.10 -3.07 6.81
N SER A 125 13.13 -1.88 7.43
CA SER A 125 13.83 -1.59 8.69
C SER A 125 13.20 -2.20 9.95
N LEU A 126 12.00 -2.81 9.86
CA LEU A 126 11.35 -3.44 11.00
C LEU A 126 12.07 -4.74 11.37
N GLU A 127 12.68 -4.79 12.55
CA GLU A 127 13.38 -5.97 13.06
C GLU A 127 12.39 -7.04 13.51
N ILE A 128 12.58 -8.26 13.03
CA ILE A 128 11.86 -9.44 13.51
C ILE A 128 12.70 -10.07 14.62
N LYS A 129 12.55 -9.58 15.86
CA LYS A 129 13.22 -10.22 16.99
C LYS A 129 12.66 -11.64 17.17
N LYS A 130 13.55 -12.64 17.10
CA LYS A 130 13.23 -14.00 17.57
C LYS A 130 13.02 -13.91 19.08
N ARG A 131 11.84 -14.27 19.58
CA ARG A 131 11.72 -14.63 20.99
C ARG A 131 12.52 -15.93 21.15
N LEU A 132 13.67 -15.84 21.79
CA LEU A 132 14.35 -16.99 22.40
C LEU A 132 13.51 -17.46 23.58
#